data_AF-A0A6I4UVC2-F1
#
_entry.id   AF-A0A6I4UVC2-F1
#
_cell.length_a   1.000
_cell.length_b   1.000
_cell.length_c   1.000
_cell.angle_alpha   90.00
_cell.angle_beta   90.00
_cell.angle_gamma   90.00
#
_symmetry.space_group_name_H-M   'P 1'
#
loop_
_entity.id
_entity.type
_entity.pdbx_description
1 polymer ?
#
loop_
_entity_poly.entity_id
_entity_poly.type
_entity_poly.pdbx_seq_one_letter_code
_entity_poly.pdbx_strand_id
1 'polypeptide(L)'
;MTSELKQTMDKATDALGGMAGKMTAAMTTEPDGFVENAAMGDMYEIAAAGIALRKGRSDHIRMMARQMIADHTTSKHQLQAALEMNETRGVAPPPRELDTRRQTMIKHLEEAPEDGFDTMYLDQQVLAHEETVTLMRGFEEHGRNPQLRSYAAGTRPVVERHLAMVKQMRAQL
;
A
#
# COMPACT_ATOMS: atom_id res chain seq x y z
N MET A 1 -20.63 -19.17 -10.36
CA MET A 1 -20.93 -17.75 -10.15
C MET A 1 -20.72 -17.02 -11.47
N THR A 2 -21.54 -16.00 -11.78
CA THR A 2 -21.26 -15.10 -12.90
C THR A 2 -20.02 -14.25 -12.60
N SER A 3 -19.33 -13.75 -13.64
CA SER A 3 -18.14 -12.90 -13.47
C SER A 3 -18.43 -11.67 -12.60
N GLU A 4 -19.60 -11.05 -12.78
CA GLU A 4 -20.04 -9.88 -12.02
C GLU A 4 -20.23 -10.17 -10.52
N LEU A 5 -20.82 -11.33 -10.19
CA LEU A 5 -21.03 -11.73 -8.80
C LEU A 5 -19.68 -11.98 -8.10
N LYS A 6 -18.72 -12.61 -8.79
CA LYS A 6 -17.37 -12.80 -8.27
C LYS A 6 -16.68 -11.45 -8.01
N GLN A 7 -16.68 -10.54 -8.98
CA GLN A 7 -16.07 -9.22 -8.82
C GLN A 7 -16.67 -8.43 -7.65
N THR A 8 -17.99 -8.53 -7.45
CA THR A 8 -18.66 -7.87 -6.33
C THR A 8 -18.19 -8.44 -4.99
N MET A 9 -18.05 -9.77 -4.89
CA MET A 9 -17.55 -10.44 -3.69
C MET A 9 -16.07 -10.12 -3.42
N ASP A 10 -15.23 -10.10 -4.46
CA ASP A 10 -13.82 -9.77 -4.36
C ASP A 10 -13.64 -8.34 -3.83
N LYS A 11 -14.35 -7.36 -4.41
CA LYS A 11 -14.34 -5.96 -3.92
C LYS A 11 -14.82 -5.82 -2.48
N ALA A 12 -15.88 -6.54 -2.09
CA ALA A 12 -16.38 -6.52 -0.72
C ALA A 12 -15.34 -7.09 0.26
N THR A 13 -14.66 -8.17 -0.14
CA THR A 13 -13.57 -8.79 0.64
C THR A 13 -12.39 -7.82 0.80
N ASP A 14 -11.99 -7.16 -0.29
CA ASP A 14 -10.90 -6.18 -0.28
C ASP A 14 -11.26 -4.97 0.61
N ALA A 15 -12.48 -4.45 0.52
CA ALA A 15 -12.95 -3.34 1.35
C ALA A 15 -12.94 -3.68 2.84
N LEU A 16 -13.45 -4.86 3.22
CA LEU A 16 -13.37 -5.36 4.60
C LEU A 16 -11.92 -5.50 5.07
N GLY A 17 -11.06 -6.04 4.21
CA GLY A 17 -9.64 -6.12 4.47
C GLY A 17 -9.00 -4.74 4.69
N GLY A 18 -9.27 -3.78 3.81
CA GLY A 18 -8.73 -2.42 3.90
C GLY A 18 -9.18 -1.70 5.18
N MET A 19 -10.44 -1.89 5.60
CA MET A 19 -10.90 -1.36 6.90
C MET A 19 -10.15 -1.99 8.07
N ALA A 20 -9.95 -3.31 8.06
CA ALA A 20 -9.14 -3.99 9.08
C ALA A 20 -7.71 -3.47 9.10
N GLY A 21 -7.08 -3.32 7.93
CA GLY A 21 -5.75 -2.74 7.77
C GLY A 21 -5.63 -1.35 8.37
N LYS A 22 -6.57 -0.45 8.05
CA LYS A 22 -6.60 0.91 8.57
C LYS A 22 -6.75 0.95 10.10
N MET A 23 -7.54 0.05 10.69
CA MET A 23 -7.65 -0.07 12.14
C MET A 23 -6.33 -0.54 12.77
N THR A 24 -5.68 -1.55 12.20
CA THR A 24 -4.36 -2.01 12.64
C THR A 24 -3.33 -0.89 12.55
N ALA A 25 -3.29 -0.16 11.43
CA ALA A 25 -2.40 0.97 11.22
C ALA A 25 -2.59 2.07 12.28
N ALA A 26 -3.85 2.39 12.63
CA ALA A 26 -4.16 3.40 13.65
C ALA A 26 -3.68 3.02 15.06
N MET A 27 -3.59 1.72 15.35
CA MET A 27 -3.12 1.21 16.64
C MET A 27 -1.60 0.97 16.69
N THR A 28 -0.91 1.06 15.55
CA THR A 28 0.51 0.71 15.42
C THR A 28 1.39 1.88 15.86
N THR A 29 1.96 1.76 17.06
CA THR A 29 2.87 2.77 17.66
C THR A 29 4.24 2.22 18.02
N GLU A 30 4.39 0.88 18.05
CA GLU A 30 5.65 0.23 18.32
C GLU A 30 6.51 0.11 17.05
N PRO A 31 7.85 0.26 17.14
CA PRO A 31 8.76 0.25 15.99
C PRO A 31 8.64 -1.00 15.09
N ASP A 32 8.55 -2.18 15.70
CA ASP A 32 8.48 -3.44 14.95
C ASP A 32 7.24 -3.50 14.08
N GLY A 33 6.08 -3.18 14.66
CA GLY A 33 4.82 -3.15 13.92
C GLY A 33 4.82 -2.09 12.81
N PHE A 34 5.46 -0.94 13.05
CA PHE A 34 5.58 0.10 12.01
C PHE A 34 6.42 -0.38 10.82
N VAL A 35 7.58 -0.98 11.09
CA VAL A 35 8.47 -1.51 10.05
C VAL A 35 7.81 -2.62 9.28
N GLU A 36 7.11 -3.53 9.98
CA GLU A 36 6.35 -4.61 9.38
C GLU A 36 5.30 -4.07 8.38
N ASN A 37 4.45 -3.15 8.83
CA ASN A 37 3.38 -2.61 8.00
C ASN A 37 3.89 -1.72 6.86
N ALA A 38 4.90 -0.88 7.10
CA ALA A 38 5.48 -0.03 6.06
C ALA A 38 6.14 -0.88 4.95
N ALA A 39 6.90 -1.91 5.33
CA ALA A 39 7.54 -2.79 4.38
C ALA A 39 6.54 -3.61 3.57
N MET A 40 5.49 -4.16 4.21
CA MET A 40 4.43 -4.87 3.50
C MET A 40 3.62 -3.94 2.59
N GLY A 41 3.45 -2.66 2.97
CA GLY A 41 2.90 -1.62 2.11
C GLY A 41 3.69 -1.46 0.82
N ASP A 42 5.00 -1.18 0.92
CA ASP A 42 5.86 -1.03 -0.26
C ASP A 42 5.90 -2.31 -1.12
N MET A 43 5.94 -3.48 -0.49
CA MET A 43 5.89 -4.77 -1.21
C MET A 43 4.59 -4.95 -2.01
N TYR A 44 3.44 -4.61 -1.40
CA TYR A 44 2.15 -4.71 -2.06
C TYR A 44 2.05 -3.72 -3.22
N GLU A 45 2.44 -2.47 -3.01
CA GLU A 45 2.32 -1.42 -4.02
C GLU A 45 3.17 -1.71 -5.25
N ILE A 46 4.41 -2.21 -5.06
CA ILE A 46 5.27 -2.64 -6.16
C ILE A 46 4.64 -3.83 -6.92
N ALA A 47 4.08 -4.82 -6.22
CA ALA A 47 3.45 -5.97 -6.85
C ALA A 47 2.19 -5.57 -7.63
N ALA A 48 1.29 -4.80 -7.00
CA ALA A 48 0.04 -4.32 -7.60
C ALA A 48 0.31 -3.45 -8.84
N ALA A 49 1.28 -2.52 -8.74
CA ALA A 49 1.69 -1.70 -9.87
C ALA A 49 2.34 -2.55 -11.00
N GLY A 50 3.10 -3.59 -10.66
CA GLY A 50 3.61 -4.54 -11.64
C GLY A 50 2.50 -5.23 -12.43
N ILE A 51 1.37 -5.56 -11.79
CA ILE A 51 0.18 -6.11 -12.45
C ILE A 51 -0.47 -5.03 -13.32
N ALA A 52 -0.63 -3.80 -12.80
CA ALA A 52 -1.23 -2.69 -13.54
C ALA A 52 -0.43 -2.29 -14.79
N LEU A 53 0.89 -2.43 -14.80
CA LEU A 53 1.69 -2.27 -16.02
C LEU A 53 1.35 -3.29 -17.11
N ARG A 54 1.02 -4.54 -16.72
CA ARG A 54 0.69 -5.62 -17.66
C ARG A 54 -0.77 -5.58 -18.11
N LYS A 55 -1.69 -5.35 -17.17
CA LYS A 55 -3.14 -5.49 -17.39
C LYS A 55 -3.89 -4.16 -17.57
N GLY A 56 -3.30 -3.05 -17.13
CA GLY A 56 -3.92 -1.73 -17.23
C GLY A 56 -4.24 -1.35 -18.66
N ARG A 57 -5.45 -0.83 -18.88
CA ARG A 57 -5.96 -0.53 -20.23
C ARG A 57 -5.64 0.89 -20.69
N SER A 58 -5.65 1.86 -19.78
CA SER A 58 -5.34 3.25 -20.08
C SER A 58 -3.86 3.58 -19.89
N ASP A 59 -3.35 4.51 -20.71
CA ASP A 59 -1.99 5.02 -20.55
C ASP A 59 -1.79 5.71 -19.20
N HIS A 60 -2.85 6.31 -18.64
CA HIS A 60 -2.85 6.90 -17.31
C HIS A 60 -2.55 5.86 -16.22
N ILE A 61 -3.19 4.68 -16.26
CA ILE A 61 -2.96 3.60 -15.30
C ILE A 61 -1.53 3.06 -15.43
N ARG A 62 -1.03 2.88 -16.66
CA ARG A 62 0.35 2.43 -16.87
C ARG A 62 1.37 3.46 -16.41
N MET A 63 1.15 4.74 -16.67
CA MET A 63 2.02 5.82 -16.19
C MET A 63 2.04 5.89 -14.67
N MET A 64 0.87 5.85 -14.04
CA MET A 64 0.74 5.76 -12.59
C MET A 64 1.49 4.56 -12.02
N ALA A 65 1.35 3.38 -12.62
CA ALA A 65 2.01 2.17 -12.15
C ALA A 65 3.55 2.28 -12.21
N ARG A 66 4.12 2.96 -13.23
CA ARG A 66 5.58 3.25 -13.26
C ARG A 66 5.99 4.15 -12.10
N GLN A 67 5.18 5.18 -11.81
CA GLN A 67 5.43 6.09 -10.70
C GLN A 67 5.37 5.35 -9.35
N MET A 68 4.35 4.51 -9.14
CA MET A 68 4.23 3.71 -7.91
C MET A 68 5.43 2.80 -7.71
N ILE A 69 5.87 2.07 -8.74
CA ILE A 69 7.07 1.23 -8.64
C ILE A 69 8.29 2.05 -8.24
N ALA A 70 8.52 3.19 -8.90
CA ALA A 70 9.68 4.04 -8.62
C ALA A 70 9.67 4.60 -7.20
N ASP A 71 8.55 5.18 -6.78
CA ASP A 71 8.42 5.83 -5.48
C ASP A 71 8.45 4.80 -4.34
N HIS A 72 7.74 3.67 -4.47
CA HIS A 72 7.76 2.62 -3.44
C HIS A 72 9.08 1.86 -3.38
N THR A 73 9.81 1.72 -4.50
CA THR A 73 11.19 1.20 -4.45
C THR A 73 12.11 2.15 -3.70
N THR A 74 11.93 3.46 -3.90
CA THR A 74 12.69 4.49 -3.17
C THR A 74 12.36 4.46 -1.68
N SER A 75 11.07 4.43 -1.33
CA SER A 75 10.58 4.29 0.05
C SER A 75 11.17 3.05 0.73
N LYS A 76 11.14 1.90 0.07
CA LYS A 76 11.73 0.65 0.58
C LYS A 76 13.22 0.81 0.91
N HIS A 77 14.01 1.44 0.03
CA HIS A 77 15.42 1.68 0.29
C HIS A 77 15.65 2.69 1.43
N GLN A 78 14.80 3.71 1.54
CA GLN A 78 14.85 4.67 2.65
C GLN A 78 14.53 3.99 3.99
N LEU A 79 13.56 3.06 4.03
CA LEU A 79 13.27 2.27 5.23
C LEU A 79 14.46 1.38 5.61
N GLN A 80 15.07 0.72 4.63
CA GLN A 80 16.29 -0.08 4.86
C GLN A 80 17.42 0.77 5.44
N ALA A 81 17.70 1.94 4.85
CA ALA A 81 18.70 2.86 5.38
C ALA A 81 18.36 3.35 6.80
N ALA A 82 17.08 3.60 7.09
CA ALA A 82 16.64 3.98 8.43
C ALA A 82 16.88 2.86 9.46
N LEU A 83 16.76 1.59 9.04
CA LEU A 83 16.99 0.42 9.90
C LEU A 83 18.47 0.13 10.17
N GLU A 84 19.38 0.63 9.35
CA GLU A 84 20.83 0.51 9.56
C GLU A 84 21.37 1.46 10.65
N MET A 85 20.54 2.39 11.14
CA MET A 85 20.92 3.38 12.14
C MET A 85 21.03 2.77 13.55
N ASN A 86 21.75 3.46 14.45
CA ASN A 86 21.94 2.97 15.81
C ASN A 86 20.63 2.97 16.62
N GLU A 87 19.76 3.93 16.33
CA GLU A 87 18.46 4.15 16.96
C GLU A 87 17.49 3.00 16.68
N THR A 88 17.70 2.23 15.61
CA THR A 88 16.87 1.09 15.22
C THR A 88 17.49 -0.26 15.59
N ARG A 89 18.58 -0.26 16.38
CA ARG A 89 19.14 -1.51 16.91
C ARG A 89 18.09 -2.23 17.77
N GLY A 90 17.83 -3.49 17.43
CA GLY A 90 16.84 -4.32 18.13
C GLY A 90 15.43 -4.24 17.56
N VAL A 91 15.19 -3.38 16.55
CA VAL A 91 13.95 -3.42 15.77
C VAL A 91 13.98 -4.66 14.87
N ALA A 92 12.85 -5.36 14.79
CA ALA A 92 12.73 -6.55 13.96
C ALA A 92 12.97 -6.23 12.47
N PRO A 93 13.61 -7.14 11.71
CA PRO A 93 13.79 -6.94 10.28
C PRO A 93 12.44 -6.99 9.54
N PRO A 94 12.34 -6.33 8.37
CA PRO A 94 11.13 -6.40 7.56
C PRO A 94 10.76 -7.84 7.18
N PRO A 95 9.45 -8.15 7.10
CA PRO A 95 8.98 -9.45 6.61
C PRO A 95 9.39 -9.66 5.14
N ARG A 96 9.44 -10.93 4.72
CA ARG A 96 9.81 -11.32 3.34
C ARG A 96 8.60 -11.64 2.47
N GLU A 97 7.42 -11.70 3.07
CA GLU A 97 6.17 -12.08 2.42
C GLU A 97 5.06 -11.11 2.84
N LEU A 98 4.05 -10.99 1.98
CA LEU A 98 2.83 -10.24 2.27
C LEU A 98 1.97 -11.02 3.28
N ASP A 99 1.23 -10.29 4.11
CA ASP A 99 0.14 -10.87 4.89
C ASP A 99 -0.98 -11.45 3.99
N THR A 100 -1.81 -12.33 4.55
CA THR A 100 -2.89 -13.01 3.83
C THR A 100 -3.83 -12.04 3.13
N ARG A 101 -4.15 -10.88 3.72
CA ARG A 101 -5.08 -9.92 3.13
C ARG A 101 -4.48 -9.31 1.86
N ARG A 102 -3.24 -8.85 1.91
CA ARG A 102 -2.56 -8.29 0.72
C ARG A 102 -2.33 -9.34 -0.34
N GLN A 103 -2.03 -10.59 0.03
CA GLN A 103 -1.97 -11.71 -0.91
C GLN A 103 -3.32 -11.93 -1.61
N THR A 104 -4.43 -11.87 -0.88
CA THR A 104 -5.80 -11.96 -1.44
C THR A 104 -6.08 -10.80 -2.40
N MET A 105 -5.75 -9.57 -2.01
CA MET A 105 -5.92 -8.40 -2.88
C MET A 105 -5.14 -8.55 -4.21
N ILE A 106 -3.88 -9.01 -4.14
CA ILE A 106 -3.06 -9.31 -5.33
C ILE A 106 -3.72 -10.39 -6.20
N LYS A 107 -4.22 -11.46 -5.59
CA LYS A 107 -4.94 -12.52 -6.31
C LYS A 107 -6.18 -11.97 -7.03
N HIS A 108 -6.94 -11.09 -6.41
CA HIS A 108 -8.10 -10.45 -7.04
C HIS A 108 -7.68 -9.59 -8.25
N LEU A 109 -6.57 -8.85 -8.18
CA LEU A 109 -6.05 -8.10 -9.34
C LEU A 109 -5.62 -9.00 -10.49
N GLU A 110 -4.92 -10.10 -10.20
CA GLU A 110 -4.50 -11.06 -11.23
C GLU A 110 -5.71 -11.75 -11.89
N GLU A 111 -6.76 -12.03 -11.12
CA GLU A 111 -7.99 -12.67 -11.60
C GLU A 111 -9.01 -11.70 -12.22
N ALA A 112 -8.85 -10.38 -12.02
CA ALA A 112 -9.80 -9.40 -12.53
C ALA A 112 -9.88 -9.45 -14.06
N PRO A 113 -11.10 -9.46 -14.64
CA PRO A 113 -11.28 -9.39 -16.08
C PRO A 113 -10.87 -8.02 -16.62
N GLU A 114 -10.57 -7.93 -17.91
CA GLU A 114 -10.00 -6.72 -18.52
C GLU A 114 -10.88 -5.48 -18.34
N ASP A 115 -12.20 -5.62 -18.40
CA ASP A 115 -13.18 -4.55 -18.22
C ASP A 115 -13.31 -4.08 -16.77
N GLY A 116 -13.09 -4.97 -15.80
CA GLY A 116 -13.13 -4.66 -14.37
C GLY A 116 -11.78 -4.27 -13.74
N PHE A 117 -10.67 -4.50 -14.46
CA PHE A 117 -9.32 -4.39 -13.89
C PHE A 117 -8.99 -2.98 -13.38
N ASP A 118 -9.11 -1.95 -14.23
CA ASP A 118 -8.73 -0.57 -13.86
C ASP A 118 -9.52 -0.08 -12.63
N THR A 119 -10.80 -0.45 -12.55
CA THR A 119 -11.64 -0.13 -11.39
C THR A 119 -11.15 -0.82 -10.13
N MET A 120 -10.89 -2.13 -10.19
CA MET A 120 -10.44 -2.89 -9.03
C MET A 120 -9.07 -2.43 -8.54
N TYR A 121 -8.15 -2.15 -9.47
CA TYR A 121 -6.85 -1.59 -9.15
C TYR A 121 -7.00 -0.27 -8.40
N LEU A 122 -7.74 0.70 -8.93
CA LEU A 122 -7.91 1.99 -8.25
C LEU A 122 -8.63 1.88 -6.91
N ASP A 123 -9.65 1.01 -6.79
CA ASP A 123 -10.33 0.75 -5.51
C ASP A 123 -9.33 0.24 -4.45
N GLN A 124 -8.51 -0.75 -4.79
CA GLN A 124 -7.51 -1.27 -3.87
C GLN A 124 -6.40 -0.26 -3.53
N GLN A 125 -5.97 0.54 -4.51
CA GLN A 125 -4.96 1.59 -4.31
C GLN A 125 -5.45 2.66 -3.33
N VAL A 126 -6.73 3.05 -3.39
CA VAL A 126 -7.33 3.94 -2.39
C VAL A 126 -7.22 3.33 -0.99
N LEU A 127 -7.58 2.06 -0.82
CA LEU A 127 -7.53 1.37 0.48
C LEU A 127 -6.10 1.32 1.05
N ALA A 128 -5.13 0.88 0.24
CA ALA A 128 -3.75 0.70 0.66
C ALA A 128 -3.06 2.04 0.99
N HIS A 129 -3.33 3.09 0.22
CA HIS A 129 -2.80 4.43 0.49
C HIS A 129 -3.46 5.09 1.70
N GLU A 130 -4.76 4.90 1.93
CA GLU A 130 -5.40 5.39 3.16
C GLU A 130 -4.84 4.72 4.42
N GLU A 131 -4.66 3.40 4.37
CA GLU A 131 -4.02 2.64 5.45
C GLU A 131 -2.61 3.17 5.72
N THR A 132 -1.82 3.38 4.67
CA THR A 132 -0.43 3.86 4.79
C THR A 132 -0.38 5.30 5.31
N VAL A 133 -1.26 6.20 4.86
CA VAL A 133 -1.35 7.57 5.43
C VAL A 133 -1.70 7.51 6.91
N THR A 134 -2.63 6.65 7.32
CA THR A 134 -2.97 6.44 8.74
C THR A 134 -1.76 5.95 9.53
N LEU A 135 -1.03 4.95 9.02
CA LEU A 135 0.18 4.42 9.65
C LEU A 135 1.25 5.52 9.83
N MET A 136 1.56 6.24 8.75
CA MET A 136 2.63 7.25 8.76
C MET A 136 2.29 8.39 9.71
N ARG A 137 1.05 8.91 9.69
CA ARG A 137 0.62 9.97 10.63
C ARG A 137 0.67 9.49 12.07
N GLY A 138 0.07 8.34 12.36
CA GLY A 138 0.02 7.80 13.72
C GLY A 138 1.41 7.56 14.29
N PHE A 139 2.33 7.02 13.49
CA PHE A 139 3.69 6.79 13.94
C PHE A 139 4.50 8.09 14.05
N GLU A 140 4.36 9.03 13.12
CA GLU A 140 4.96 10.37 13.22
C GLU A 140 4.57 11.07 14.54
N GLU A 141 3.30 10.98 14.93
CA GLU A 141 2.75 11.65 16.11
C GLU A 141 3.03 10.90 17.43
N HIS A 142 2.96 9.57 17.42
CA HIS A 142 2.94 8.76 18.65
C HIS A 142 4.03 7.68 18.73
N GLY A 143 4.80 7.48 17.67
CA GLY A 143 5.88 6.49 17.63
C GLY A 143 7.01 6.79 18.62
N ARG A 144 7.68 5.76 19.12
CA ARG A 144 8.77 5.90 20.11
C ARG A 144 10.15 6.04 19.48
N ASN A 145 10.33 5.57 18.25
CA ASN A 145 11.63 5.57 17.58
C ASN A 145 11.81 6.84 16.72
N PRO A 146 12.74 7.76 17.07
CA PRO A 146 12.88 9.03 16.36
C PRO A 146 13.32 8.88 14.90
N GLN A 147 14.13 7.87 14.58
CA GLN A 147 14.58 7.63 13.21
C GLN A 147 13.41 7.20 12.32
N LEU A 148 12.58 6.27 12.81
CA LEU A 148 11.40 5.80 12.08
C LEU A 148 10.29 6.87 12.01
N ARG A 149 10.19 7.76 13.01
CA ARG A 149 9.33 8.96 12.90
C ARG A 149 9.78 9.89 11.79
N SER A 150 11.09 10.12 11.66
CA SER A 150 11.64 10.95 10.58
C SER A 150 11.38 10.32 9.22
N TYR A 151 11.52 8.99 9.10
CA TYR A 151 11.13 8.27 7.90
C TYR A 151 9.64 8.47 7.59
N ALA A 152 8.75 8.27 8.57
CA ALA A 152 7.31 8.43 8.39
C ALA A 152 6.94 9.85 7.92
N ALA A 153 7.51 10.88 8.56
CA ALA A 153 7.29 12.28 8.19
C ALA A 153 7.80 12.62 6.79
N GLY A 154 8.93 12.03 6.37
CA GLY A 154 9.51 12.25 5.04
C GLY A 154 8.74 11.56 3.91
N THR A 155 8.21 10.37 4.18
CA THR A 155 7.49 9.55 3.18
C THR A 155 6.02 9.96 3.04
N ARG A 156 5.37 10.41 4.13
CA ARG A 156 3.94 10.72 4.15
C ARG A 156 3.46 11.66 3.03
N PRO A 157 4.14 12.78 2.69
CA PRO A 157 3.69 13.67 1.63
C PRO A 157 3.62 13.01 0.25
N VAL A 158 4.44 11.99 -0.01
CA VAL A 158 4.41 11.22 -1.25
C VAL A 158 3.17 10.34 -1.28
N VAL A 159 2.90 9.61 -0.19
CA VAL A 159 1.71 8.74 -0.06
C VAL A 159 0.42 9.57 -0.13
N GLU A 160 0.37 10.76 0.49
CA GLU A 160 -0.78 11.65 0.43
C GLU A 160 -1.04 12.16 -1.00
N ARG A 161 0.02 12.48 -1.76
CA ARG A 161 -0.09 12.83 -3.18
C ARG A 161 -0.60 11.68 -4.03
N HIS A 162 -0.08 10.48 -3.80
CA HIS A 162 -0.55 9.28 -4.49
C HIS A 162 -2.02 9.01 -4.18
N LEU A 163 -2.43 9.09 -2.91
CA LEU A 163 -3.82 8.95 -2.49
C LEU A 163 -4.75 9.93 -3.21
N ALA A 164 -4.35 11.20 -3.31
CA ALA A 164 -5.11 12.22 -4.02
C ALA A 164 -5.25 11.88 -5.52
N MET A 165 -4.15 11.47 -6.15
CA MET A 165 -4.13 11.07 -7.56
C MET A 165 -5.04 9.86 -7.81
N VAL A 166 -4.96 8.79 -7.02
CA VAL A 166 -5.78 7.58 -7.23
C VAL A 166 -7.26 7.84 -6.98
N LYS A 167 -7.61 8.67 -5.99
CA LYS A 167 -9.01 9.12 -5.77
C LYS A 167 -9.53 9.91 -6.95
N GLN A 168 -8.72 10.81 -7.52
CA GLN A 168 -9.11 11.57 -8.69
C GLN A 168 -9.35 10.67 -9.90
N MET A 169 -8.41 9.76 -10.20
CA MET A 169 -8.56 8.81 -11.30
C MET A 169 -9.78 7.92 -11.10
N ARG A 170 -10.04 7.48 -9.86
CA ARG A 170 -11.16 6.60 -9.56
C ARG A 170 -12.50 7.27 -9.81
N ALA A 171 -12.61 8.57 -9.55
CA ALA A 171 -13.81 9.37 -9.80
C ALA A 171 -14.04 9.67 -11.30
N GLN A 172 -13.05 9.41 -12.15
CA GLN A 172 -13.10 9.65 -13.60
C GLN A 172 -13.37 8.37 -14.42
N LEU A 173 -13.39 7.20 -13.77
CA LEU A 173 -13.82 5.91 -14.36
C LEU A 173 -15.33 5.72 -14.18
#